data_AF-A0A2V2AZT8-F1
#
_entry.id   AF-A0A2V2AZT8-F1
#
_cell.length_a   1.000
_cell.length_b   1.000
_cell.length_c   1.000
_cell.angle_alpha   90.00
_cell.angle_beta   90.00
_cell.angle_gamma   90.00
#
_symmetry.space_group_name_H-M   'P 1'
#
loop_
_entity.id
_entity.type
_entity.pdbx_description
1 polymer ?
#
loop_
_entity_poly.entity_id
_entity_poly.type
_entity_poly.pdbx_seq_one_letter_code
_entity_poly.pdbx_strand_id
1 'polypeptide(L)'
;MPHPHRDQIRSVLESEYTRTVDRGRLPVVERELTRLTHENIQGAIVELGCYRGAMTTWLRTVLTGLGDERAVHTYDSFQGLPSGGRRDNATVPEGEFTAGPEDVTALHDRFGLRQPTIHAG
;
A
#
# COMPACT_ATOMS: atom_id res chain seq x y z
N MET A 1 14.68 15.23 -9.20
CA MET A 1 13.28 15.48 -9.62
C MET A 1 12.50 15.92 -8.39
N PRO A 2 11.67 16.98 -8.44
CA PRO A 2 10.82 17.34 -7.31
C PRO A 2 9.83 16.19 -7.08
N HIS A 3 9.78 15.69 -5.86
CA HIS A 3 8.83 14.64 -5.48
C HIS A 3 7.41 15.23 -5.53
N PRO A 4 6.41 14.56 -6.12
CA PRO A 4 5.04 15.05 -6.07
C PRO A 4 4.64 15.30 -4.61
N HIS A 5 3.98 16.43 -4.37
CA HIS A 5 3.58 16.81 -3.02
C HIS A 5 2.65 15.74 -2.45
N ARG A 6 2.92 15.27 -1.22
CA ARG A 6 2.16 14.23 -0.49
C ARG A 6 0.64 14.35 -0.65
N ASP A 7 0.11 15.57 -0.64
CA ASP A 7 -1.33 15.85 -0.75
C ASP A 7 -1.90 15.49 -2.14
N GLN A 8 -1.11 15.66 -3.20
CA GLN A 8 -1.47 15.22 -4.55
C GLN A 8 -1.58 13.69 -4.61
N ILE A 9 -0.59 12.98 -4.06
CA ILE A 9 -0.61 11.51 -4.03
C ILE A 9 -1.84 11.04 -3.24
N ARG A 10 -2.08 11.60 -2.05
CA ARG A 10 -3.28 11.31 -1.26
C ARG A 10 -4.55 11.50 -2.08
N SER A 11 -4.71 12.65 -2.74
CA SER A 11 -5.90 12.95 -3.53
C SER A 11 -6.14 11.94 -4.66
N VAL A 12 -5.07 11.50 -5.33
CA VAL A 12 -5.15 10.45 -6.37
C VAL A 12 -5.59 9.13 -5.75
N LEU A 13 -4.94 8.68 -4.67
CA LEU A 13 -5.28 7.42 -4.01
C LEU A 13 -6.75 7.39 -3.55
N GLU A 14 -7.23 8.48 -2.96
CA GLU A 14 -8.60 8.62 -2.47
C GLU A 14 -9.68 8.72 -3.56
N SER A 15 -9.30 9.02 -4.80
CA SER A 15 -10.24 9.18 -5.93
C SER A 15 -10.22 7.98 -6.87
N GLU A 16 -9.06 7.38 -7.10
CA GLU A 16 -8.90 6.26 -8.05
C GLU A 16 -8.99 4.88 -7.38
N TYR A 17 -8.68 4.76 -6.09
CA TYR A 17 -8.63 3.48 -5.36
C TYR A 17 -9.69 3.36 -4.27
N THR A 18 -10.86 3.97 -4.48
CA THR A 18 -11.97 4.11 -3.51
C THR A 18 -12.50 2.79 -2.91
N ARG A 19 -12.25 1.65 -3.56
CA ARG A 19 -12.66 0.32 -3.07
C ARG A 19 -11.67 -0.32 -2.10
N THR A 20 -10.43 0.16 -2.04
CA THR A 20 -9.34 -0.44 -1.27
C THR A 20 -8.57 0.57 -0.42
N VAL A 21 -8.75 1.86 -0.67
CA VAL A 21 -8.24 2.97 0.15
C VAL A 21 -9.40 3.61 0.89
N ASP A 22 -9.29 3.62 2.22
CA ASP A 22 -10.19 4.35 3.10
C ASP A 22 -9.55 5.67 3.55
N ARG A 23 -10.29 6.78 3.39
CA ARG A 23 -9.81 8.13 3.74
C ARG A 23 -9.48 8.27 5.23
N GLY A 24 -10.16 7.52 6.09
CA GLY A 24 -9.89 7.50 7.53
C GLY A 24 -8.63 6.71 7.89
N ARG A 25 -8.18 5.77 7.04
CA ARG A 25 -6.99 4.95 7.31
C ARG A 25 -5.68 5.65 6.95
N LEU A 26 -5.65 6.51 5.92
CA LEU A 26 -4.41 7.20 5.52
C LEU A 26 -3.77 8.02 6.67
N PRO A 27 -4.52 8.85 7.42
CA PRO A 27 -3.97 9.60 8.55
C PRO A 27 -3.53 8.72 9.72
N VAL A 28 -4.21 7.59 9.93
CA VAL A 28 -3.82 6.62 10.99
C VAL A 28 -2.48 6.00 10.66
N VAL A 29 -2.30 5.52 9.43
CA VAL A 29 -1.03 4.96 8.96
C VAL A 29 0.09 6.01 9.04
N GLU A 30 -0.18 7.24 8.62
CA GLU A 30 0.80 8.33 8.71
C GLU A 30 1.22 8.61 10.15
N ARG A 31 0.28 8.65 11.08
CA ARG A 31 0.55 8.82 12.51
C ARG A 31 1.43 7.71 13.07
N GLU A 32 1.10 6.44 12.78
CA GLU A 32 1.88 5.31 13.28
C GLU A 32 3.30 5.30 12.69
N LEU A 33 3.46 5.56 11.39
CA LEU A 33 4.80 5.66 10.79
C LEU A 33 5.61 6.81 11.39
N THR A 34 5.00 7.98 11.58
CA THR A 34 5.65 9.13 12.24
C THR A 34 6.11 8.76 13.65
N ARG A 35 5.28 8.05 14.40
CA ARG A 35 5.62 7.55 15.74
C ARG A 35 6.80 6.58 15.69
N LEU A 36 6.77 5.59 14.79
CA LEU A 36 7.85 4.60 14.64
C LEU A 36 9.20 5.25 14.29
N THR A 37 9.20 6.25 13.41
CA THR A 37 10.40 7.01 13.05
C THR A 37 10.88 7.85 14.24
N HIS A 38 9.99 8.60 14.91
CA HIS A 38 10.35 9.44 16.06
C HIS A 38 10.88 8.64 17.26
N GLU A 39 10.27 7.50 17.57
CA GLU A 39 10.71 6.59 18.64
C GLU A 39 11.91 5.72 18.23
N ASN A 40 12.44 5.88 17.00
CA ASN A 40 13.53 5.07 16.43
C ASN A 40 13.27 3.55 16.50
N ILE A 41 12.01 3.13 16.36
CA ILE A 41 11.63 1.71 16.35
C ILE A 41 12.13 1.10 15.04
N GLN A 42 13.03 0.12 15.17
CA GLN A 42 13.68 -0.55 14.05
C GLN A 42 12.78 -1.64 13.44
N GLY A 43 13.02 -1.95 12.17
CA GLY A 43 12.34 -3.02 11.45
C GLY A 43 11.70 -2.55 10.15
N ALA A 44 11.41 -3.52 9.28
CA ALA A 44 10.73 -3.28 8.01
C ALA A 44 9.21 -3.08 8.21
N ILE A 45 8.58 -2.41 7.26
CA ILE A 45 7.12 -2.33 7.16
C ILE A 45 6.64 -3.41 6.20
N VAL A 46 5.55 -4.10 6.57
CA VAL A 46 4.96 -5.17 5.77
C VAL A 46 3.48 -4.86 5.54
N GLU A 47 3.04 -4.98 4.30
CA GLU A 47 1.63 -5.02 3.91
C GLU A 47 1.27 -6.44 3.44
N LEU A 48 0.09 -6.92 3.85
CA LEU A 48 -0.44 -8.24 3.52
C LEU A 48 -1.78 -8.05 2.79
N GLY A 49 -1.84 -8.43 1.51
CA GLY A 49 -2.92 -8.11 0.60
C GLY A 49 -2.83 -6.66 0.11
N CYS A 50 -2.11 -6.42 -0.97
CA CYS A 50 -1.82 -5.08 -1.47
C CYS A 50 -2.60 -4.67 -2.72
N TYR A 51 -3.24 -5.62 -3.41
CA TYR A 51 -3.94 -5.36 -4.67
C TYR A 51 -3.01 -4.60 -5.63
N ARG A 52 -3.42 -3.41 -6.09
CA ARG A 52 -2.65 -2.52 -6.98
C ARG A 52 -1.64 -1.60 -6.26
N GLY A 53 -1.39 -1.83 -4.97
CA GLY A 53 -0.32 -1.17 -4.22
C GLY A 53 -0.62 0.25 -3.74
N ALA A 54 -1.89 0.66 -3.64
CA ALA A 54 -2.27 2.02 -3.25
C ALA A 54 -1.82 2.37 -1.82
N MET A 55 -2.09 1.48 -0.86
CA MET A 55 -1.61 1.64 0.51
C MET A 55 -0.08 1.49 0.60
N THR A 56 0.52 0.58 -0.17
CA THR A 56 1.99 0.46 -0.28
C THR A 56 2.64 1.77 -0.72
N THR A 57 2.03 2.43 -1.71
CA THR A 57 2.44 3.74 -2.23
C THR A 57 2.34 4.82 -1.16
N TRP A 58 1.26 4.80 -0.37
CA TRP A 58 1.09 5.72 0.76
C TRP A 58 2.15 5.51 1.84
N LEU A 59 2.44 4.26 2.22
CA LEU A 59 3.50 3.91 3.18
C LEU A 59 4.84 4.50 2.74
N ARG A 60 5.23 4.28 1.48
CA ARG A 60 6.47 4.84 0.91
C ARG A 60 6.45 6.36 0.89
N THR A 61 5.33 6.98 0.50
CA THR A 61 5.19 8.44 0.46
C THR A 61 5.44 9.06 1.83
N VAL A 62 4.84 8.51 2.88
CA VAL A 62 5.02 9.00 4.26
C VAL A 62 6.47 8.80 4.72
N LEU A 63 7.03 7.60 4.54
CA LEU A 63 8.41 7.30 4.94
C LEU A 63 9.42 8.23 4.26
N THR A 64 9.28 8.44 2.95
CA THR A 64 10.13 9.39 2.20
C THR A 64 9.99 10.81 2.74
N GLY A 65 8.78 11.26 3.07
CA GLY A 65 8.56 12.57 3.69
C GLY A 65 9.19 12.73 5.08
N LEU A 66 9.33 11.63 5.82
CA LEU A 66 10.00 11.58 7.12
C LEU A 66 11.53 11.37 7.01
N GLY A 67 12.06 11.14 5.81
CA GLY A 67 13.47 10.78 5.60
C GLY A 67 13.84 9.38 6.08
N ASP A 68 12.86 8.48 6.22
CA ASP A 68 13.04 7.12 6.73
C ASP A 68 13.18 6.10 5.59
N GLU A 69 14.36 5.49 5.49
CA GLU A 69 14.72 4.59 4.40
C GLU A 69 14.45 3.10 4.68
N ARG A 70 13.69 2.77 5.74
CA ARG A 70 13.37 1.37 6.04
C ARG A 70 12.70 0.65 4.85
N ALA A 71 12.91 -0.66 4.81
CA ALA A 71 12.32 -1.52 3.79
C ALA A 71 10.79 -1.54 3.92
N VAL A 72 10.12 -1.55 2.77
CA VAL A 72 8.68 -1.83 2.65
C VAL A 72 8.55 -3.10 1.85
N HIS A 73 7.91 -4.10 2.43
CA HIS A 73 7.56 -5.35 1.77
C HIS A 73 6.08 -5.41 1.57
N THR A 74 5.66 -5.94 0.43
CA THR A 74 4.25 -6.14 0.14
C THR A 74 4.03 -7.57 -0.34
N TYR A 75 3.07 -8.24 0.26
CA TYR A 75 2.71 -9.62 -0.04
C TYR A 75 1.30 -9.66 -0.60
N ASP A 76 1.11 -10.33 -1.73
CA ASP A 76 -0.20 -10.60 -2.30
C ASP A 76 -0.14 -11.88 -3.12
N SER A 77 -1.28 -12.56 -3.28
CA SER A 77 -1.37 -13.68 -4.22
C SER A 77 -1.34 -13.18 -5.66
N PHE A 78 -1.81 -11.95 -5.91
CA PHE A 78 -2.08 -11.40 -7.23
C PHE A 78 -3.11 -12.23 -8.03
N GLN A 79 -3.88 -13.08 -7.33
CA GLN A 79 -4.95 -13.91 -7.89
C GLN A 79 -6.35 -13.41 -7.47
N GLY A 80 -6.41 -12.30 -6.74
CA GLY A 80 -7.63 -11.81 -6.13
C GLY A 80 -8.04 -12.63 -4.91
N LEU A 81 -9.26 -12.39 -4.42
CA LEU A 81 -9.79 -13.12 -3.27
C LEU A 81 -10.03 -14.59 -3.64
N PRO A 82 -9.67 -15.54 -2.76
CA PRO A 82 -10.01 -16.95 -2.96
C PRO A 82 -11.52 -17.17 -2.81
N SER A 83 -12.01 -18.30 -3.33
CA SER A 83 -13.34 -18.77 -2.97
C SER A 83 -13.49 -18.92 -1.45
N GLY A 84 -14.64 -18.48 -0.93
CA GLY A 84 -14.97 -18.60 0.49
C GLY A 84 -15.03 -20.06 0.93
N GLY A 85 -14.42 -20.37 2.06
CA GLY A 85 -14.51 -21.68 2.70
C GLY A 85 -15.84 -21.89 3.41
N ARG A 86 -16.07 -23.12 3.88
CA ARG A 86 -17.31 -23.51 4.60
C ARG A 86 -17.63 -22.67 5.85
N ARG A 87 -16.67 -21.94 6.41
CA ARG A 87 -16.82 -21.11 7.61
C ARG A 87 -16.94 -19.62 7.28
N ASP A 88 -16.77 -19.25 6.01
CA ASP A 88 -16.77 -17.87 5.58
C ASP A 88 -18.19 -17.48 5.17
N ASN A 89 -18.62 -16.28 5.60
CA ASN A 89 -19.83 -15.65 5.09
C ASN A 89 -19.50 -14.82 3.84
N ALA A 90 -18.63 -15.34 2.96
CA ALA A 90 -18.07 -14.58 1.85
C ALA A 90 -19.17 -14.15 0.87
N THR A 91 -19.41 -12.84 0.78
CA THR A 91 -20.32 -12.21 -0.18
C THR A 91 -19.60 -11.70 -1.42
N VAL A 92 -18.26 -11.77 -1.43
CA VAL A 92 -17.42 -11.27 -2.50
C VAL A 92 -17.03 -12.42 -3.44
N PRO A 93 -17.15 -12.27 -4.76
CA PRO A 93 -16.79 -13.32 -5.71
C PRO A 93 -15.31 -13.71 -5.66
N GLU A 94 -15.02 -14.97 -5.96
CA GLU A 94 -13.66 -15.43 -6.22
C GLU A 94 -13.02 -14.64 -7.38
N GLY A 95 -11.74 -14.29 -7.24
CA GLY A 95 -11.00 -13.48 -8.21
C GLY A 95 -11.30 -11.99 -8.16
N GLU A 96 -12.25 -11.53 -7.34
CA GLU A 96 -12.43 -10.10 -7.08
C GLU A 96 -11.11 -9.53 -6.52
N PHE A 97 -10.73 -8.32 -6.97
CA PHE A 97 -9.44 -7.69 -6.68
C PHE A 97 -8.22 -8.44 -7.25
N THR A 98 -8.36 -9.14 -8.38
CA THR A 98 -7.19 -9.58 -9.17
C THR A 98 -6.39 -8.36 -9.64
N ALA A 99 -5.08 -8.40 -9.43
CA ALA A 99 -4.09 -7.41 -9.86
C ALA A 99 -2.76 -8.11 -10.14
N GLY A 100 -1.80 -7.42 -10.77
CA GLY A 100 -0.46 -7.94 -10.99
C GLY A 100 0.62 -7.19 -10.19
N PRO A 101 1.80 -7.80 -9.94
CA PRO A 101 2.95 -7.09 -9.37
C PRO A 101 3.29 -5.79 -10.12
N GLU A 102 3.08 -5.77 -11.44
CA GLU A 102 3.30 -4.61 -12.31
C GLU A 102 2.39 -3.43 -11.99
N ASP A 103 1.17 -3.65 -11.46
CA ASP A 103 0.29 -2.58 -11.02
C ASP A 103 0.92 -1.81 -9.85
N VAL A 104 1.55 -2.55 -8.92
CA VAL A 104 2.24 -1.98 -7.77
C VAL A 104 3.45 -1.15 -8.23
N THR A 105 4.28 -1.69 -9.12
CA THR A 105 5.46 -0.96 -9.62
C THR A 105 5.05 0.25 -10.44
N ALA A 106 4.06 0.13 -11.32
CA ALA A 106 3.58 1.23 -12.16
C ALA A 106 3.04 2.40 -11.31
N LEU A 107 2.34 2.11 -10.21
CA LEU A 107 1.85 3.15 -9.31
C LEU A 107 2.99 3.87 -8.56
N HIS A 108 4.04 3.16 -8.15
CA HIS A 108 5.21 3.79 -7.54
C HIS A 108 5.97 4.64 -8.55
N ASP A 109 6.16 4.13 -9.77
CA ASP A 109 6.85 4.82 -10.86
C ASP A 109 6.10 6.09 -11.27
N ARG A 110 4.76 6.05 -11.30
CA ARG A 110 3.90 7.22 -11.56
C ARG A 110 4.23 8.41 -10.64
N PHE A 111 4.67 8.14 -9.42
CA PHE A 111 5.02 9.18 -8.44
C PHE A 111 6.52 9.31 -8.18
N GLY A 112 7.36 8.55 -8.91
CA GLY A 112 8.82 8.54 -8.71
C GLY A 112 9.23 8.07 -7.31
N LEU A 113 8.49 7.13 -6.73
CA LEU A 113 8.75 6.55 -5.41
C LEU A 113 9.69 5.35 -5.51
N ARG A 114 10.48 5.09 -4.46
CA ARG A 114 11.24 3.84 -4.35
C ARG A 114 10.28 2.65 -4.24
N GLN A 115 10.39 1.70 -5.16
CA GLN A 115 9.56 0.50 -5.20
C GLN A 115 9.72 -0.36 -3.94
N PRO A 116 8.65 -1.05 -3.50
CA PRO A 116 8.71 -2.02 -2.40
C PRO A 116 9.37 -3.33 -2.88
N THR A 117 9.75 -4.19 -1.95
CA THR A 117 10.00 -5.59 -2.29
C THR A 117 8.65 -6.30 -2.39
N ILE A 118 8.33 -6.81 -3.58
CA ILE A 118 7.07 -7.52 -3.84
C ILE A 118 7.28 -9.02 -3.65
N HIS A 119 6.37 -9.65 -2.93
CA HIS A 119 6.33 -11.09 -2.70
C HIS A 119 5.00 -11.63 -3.21
N ALA A 120 5.04 -12.37 -4.32
CA ALA A 120 3.87 -13.05 -4.86
C ALA A 120 3.74 -14.46 -4.24
N GLY A 121 2.53 -14.86 -3.83
CA GLY A 121 2.29 -16.20 -3.26
C GLY A 121 0.84 -16.52 -2.93
#